data_AF-A0A0J6JN08-F1
#
_entry.id   AF-A0A0J6JN08-F1
#
_cell.length_a   1.000
_cell.length_b   1.000
_cell.length_c   1.000
_cell.angle_alpha   90.00
_cell.angle_beta   90.00
_cell.angle_gamma   90.00
#
_symmetry.space_group_name_H-M   'P 1'
#
loop_
_entity.id
_entity.type
_entity.pdbx_description
1 polymer ?
#
loop_
_entity_poly.entity_id
_entity_poly.type
_entity_poly.pdbx_seq_one_letter_code
_entity_poly.pdbx_strand_id
1 'polypeptide(L)' 'MATLPTAFQISADILSRNERADDIARLKSMMDLPELGYVDVSAHMELLQAFERWPLLAHLKMQSRPPRPDAQQSLEEAP' A
#
# COMPACT_ATOMS: atom_id res chain seq x y z
N MET A 1 22.80 16.66 5.39
CA MET A 1 22.55 15.93 4.13
C MET A 1 21.79 14.67 4.50
N ALA A 2 20.53 14.52 4.09
CA ALA A 2 19.80 13.27 4.32
C ALA A 2 20.28 12.22 3.29
N THR A 3 20.79 11.09 3.76
CA THR A 3 21.23 9.98 2.90
C THR A 3 20.02 9.22 2.38
N LEU A 4 20.00 8.92 1.08
CA LEU A 4 18.96 8.08 0.49
C LEU A 4 19.11 6.64 1.00
N PRO A 5 18.00 5.95 1.35
CA PRO A 5 18.06 4.55 1.70
C PRO A 5 18.64 3.74 0.55
N THR A 6 19.51 2.79 0.89
CA THR A 6 20.06 1.86 -0.11
C THR A 6 19.03 0.81 -0.48
N ALA A 7 19.14 0.23 -1.67
CA ALA A 7 18.28 -0.87 -2.12
C ALA A 7 18.19 -2.01 -1.09
N PHE A 8 19.30 -2.31 -0.41
CA PHE A 8 19.37 -3.29 0.66
C PHE A 8 18.47 -2.94 1.86
N GLN A 9 18.39 -1.66 2.26
CA GLN A 9 17.53 -1.22 3.35
C GLN A 9 16.05 -1.38 2.99
N ILE A 10 15.70 -1.08 1.74
CA ILE A 10 14.33 -1.26 1.22
C ILE A 10 13.93 -2.74 1.23
N SER A 11 14.83 -3.63 0.80
CA SER A 11 14.59 -5.08 0.84
C SER A 11 14.45 -5.60 2.27
N ALA A 12 15.24 -5.10 3.21
CA ALA A 12 15.14 -5.46 4.62
C ALA A 12 13.79 -5.04 5.23
N ASP A 13 13.28 -3.85 4.90
CA ASP A 13 11.95 -3.41 5.34
C ASP A 13 10.82 -4.28 4.78
N ILE A 14 10.92 -4.71 3.52
CA ILE A 14 9.94 -5.63 2.92
C ILE A 14 9.97 -7.00 3.63
N LEU A 15 11.16 -7.50 3.96
CA LEU A 15 11.30 -8.77 4.68
C LEU A 15 10.69 -8.68 6.09
N SER A 16 11.02 -7.62 6.84
CA SER A 16 10.48 -7.35 8.18
C SER A 16 8.94 -7.27 8.20
N ARG A 17 8.34 -6.69 7.16
CA ARG A 17 6.87 -6.65 7.01
C ARG A 17 6.25 -8.03 6.79
N ASN A 18 6.89 -8.89 6.01
CA ASN A 18 6.42 -10.26 5.82
C ASN A 18 6.54 -11.06 7.12
N GLU A 19 7.68 -10.96 7.81
CA GLU A 19 7.88 -11.61 9.11
C GLU A 19 6.81 -11.20 10.13
N ARG A 20 6.46 -9.90 10.17
CA ARG A 20 5.38 -9.39 11.03
C ARG A 20 4.02 -9.98 10.66
N ALA A 21 3.70 -10.13 9.38
CA ALA A 21 2.45 -10.73 8.94
C ALA A 21 2.36 -12.22 9.34
N ASP A 22 3.48 -12.94 9.24
CA ASP A 22 3.58 -14.35 9.65
C ASP A 22 3.43 -14.52 11.16
N ASP A 23 4.05 -13.66 11.96
CA ASP A 23 3.90 -13.64 13.42
C ASP A 23 2.44 -13.43 13.84
N ILE A 24 1.70 -12.60 13.11
CA ILE A 24 0.28 -12.36 13.37
C ILE A 24 -0.56 -13.58 12.99
N ALA A 25 -0.25 -14.25 11.88
CA ALA A 25 -0.90 -15.51 11.52
C ALA A 25 -0.67 -16.58 12.60
N ARG A 26 0.56 -16.67 13.13
CA ARG A 26 0.91 -17.55 14.24
C ARG A 26 0.14 -17.21 15.51
N LEU A 27 0.07 -15.94 15.87
CA LEU A 27 -0.67 -15.47 17.05
C LEU A 27 -2.17 -15.76 16.94
N LYS A 28 -2.76 -15.53 15.75
CA LYS A 28 -4.17 -15.88 15.47
C LYS A 28 -4.44 -17.36 15.69
N SER A 29 -3.53 -18.23 15.25
CA SER A 29 -3.64 -19.67 15.49
C SER A 29 -3.53 -20.04 16.97
N MET A 30 -2.64 -19.38 17.72
CA MET A 30 -2.48 -19.64 19.16
C MET A 30 -3.68 -19.19 19.99
N MET A 31 -4.37 -18.15 19.55
CA MET A 31 -5.54 -17.59 20.26
C MET A 31 -6.88 -18.17 19.80
N ASP A 32 -6.87 -19.13 18.86
CA ASP A 32 -8.07 -19.70 18.25
C ASP A 32 -8.98 -18.64 17.60
N LEU A 33 -8.37 -17.67 16.91
CA LEU A 33 -9.05 -16.57 16.21
C LEU A 33 -8.74 -16.58 14.69
N PRO A 34 -9.05 -17.66 13.94
CA PRO A 34 -8.70 -17.77 12.52
C PRO A 34 -9.43 -16.75 11.64
N GLU A 35 -10.69 -16.45 11.96
CA GLU A 35 -11.55 -15.53 11.20
C GLU A 35 -11.23 -14.05 11.44
N LEU A 36 -10.36 -13.73 12.40
CA LEU A 36 -10.00 -12.34 12.69
C LEU A 36 -9.20 -11.74 11.52
N GLY A 37 -9.81 -10.85 10.75
CA GLY A 37 -9.15 -10.15 9.66
C GLY A 37 -7.97 -9.30 10.18
N TYR A 38 -6.78 -9.50 9.61
CA TYR A 38 -5.64 -8.62 9.84
C TYR A 38 -5.49 -7.64 8.68
N VAL A 39 -5.36 -6.36 9.00
CA VAL A 39 -5.11 -5.30 8.02
C VAL A 39 -3.89 -4.52 8.48
N ASP A 40 -2.81 -4.58 7.70
CA ASP A 40 -1.63 -3.76 7.95
C ASP A 40 -1.79 -2.37 7.33
N VAL A 41 -1.98 -1.35 8.18
CA VAL A 41 -2.07 0.06 7.75
C VAL A 41 -0.73 0.78 7.79
N SER A 42 0.33 0.15 8.33
CA SER A 42 1.63 0.83 8.54
C SER A 42 2.25 1.29 7.22
N ALA A 43 2.20 0.44 6.18
CA ALA A 43 2.64 0.79 4.83
C ALA A 43 1.89 1.98 4.24
N HIS A 44 0.58 2.06 4.47
CA HIS A 44 -0.23 3.17 3.99
C HIS A 44 0.10 4.48 4.71
N MET A 45 0.27 4.42 6.02
CA MET A 45 0.63 5.58 6.83
C MET A 45 2.01 6.14 6.48
N GLU A 46 3.01 5.28 6.28
CA GLU A 46 4.33 5.70 5.81
C GLU A 46 4.28 6.35 4.44
N LEU A 47 3.45 5.81 3.53
CA LEU A 47 3.25 6.42 2.21
C LEU A 47 2.65 7.82 2.31
N LEU A 48 1.65 8.02 3.18
CA LEU A 48 1.07 9.35 3.43
C LEU A 48 2.11 10.31 3.99
N GLN A 49 2.92 9.88 4.96
CA GLN A 49 4.02 10.67 5.50
C GLN A 49 5.09 10.99 4.44
N ALA A 50 5.36 10.05 3.53
CA ALA A 50 6.26 10.29 2.42
C ALA A 50 5.71 11.38 1.47
N PHE A 51 4.40 11.40 1.22
CA PHE A 51 3.76 12.44 0.40
C PHE A 51 3.74 13.81 1.08
N GLU A 52 3.49 13.88 2.38
CA GLU A 52 3.63 15.11 3.17
C GLU A 52 5.03 15.71 3.02
N ARG A 53 6.06 14.86 3.10
CA ARG A 53 7.46 15.29 2.98
C ARG A 53 7.87 15.58 1.53
N TRP A 54 7.26 14.93 0.55
CA TRP A 54 7.60 15.02 -0.89
C TRP A 54 6.34 15.28 -1.72
N PRO A 55 5.82 16.51 -1.74
CA PRO A 55 4.53 16.82 -2.39
C PRO A 55 4.50 16.46 -3.88
N LEU A 56 5.62 16.62 -4.61
CA LEU A 56 5.73 16.28 -6.03
C LEU A 56 5.53 14.77 -6.31
N LEU A 57 5.87 13.91 -5.34
CA LEU A 57 5.68 12.46 -5.43
C LEU A 57 4.18 12.09 -5.47
N ALA A 58 3.34 12.85 -4.77
CA ALA A 58 1.89 12.69 -4.81
C ALA A 58 1.30 13.04 -6.20
N HIS A 59 1.86 14.04 -6.88
CA HIS A 59 1.42 14.46 -8.22
C HIS A 59 1.68 13.38 -9.27
N LEU A 60 2.78 12.64 -9.16
CA LEU A 60 3.10 11.52 -10.05
C LEU A 60 2.09 10.37 -9.88
N LYS A 61 1.69 10.06 -8.63
CA LYS A 61 0.67 9.04 -8.37
C LYS A 61 -0.66 9.35 -9.05
N MET A 62 -1.07 10.62 -9.08
CA MET A 62 -2.31 11.03 -9.76
C MET A 62 -2.25 10.84 -11.27
N GLN A 63 -1.08 11.06 -11.89
CA GLN A 63 -0.89 10.90 -13.35
C GLN A 63 -0.80 9.44 -13.78
N SER A 64 -0.28 8.56 -12.92
CA SER A 64 -0.16 7.12 -13.17
C SER A 64 -1.46 6.33 -12.99
N ARG A 65 -2.56 6.97 -12.54
CA ARG A 65 -3.85 6.27 -12.38
C ARG A 65 -4.43 5.98 -13.78
N PRO A 66 -4.60 4.71 -14.18
CA PRO A 66 -5.20 4.41 -15.46
C PRO A 66 -6.63 4.98 -15.50
N PRO A 67 -7.10 5.47 -16.66
CA PRO A 67 -8.48 5.91 -16.80
C PRO A 67 -9.42 4.77 -16.45
N ARG A 68 -10.43 5.07 -15.65
CA ARG A 68 -11.48 4.15 -15.24
C ARG A 68 -12.23 3.67 -16.51
N PRO A 69 -12.38 2.36 -16.77
CA PRO A 69 -13.00 1.84 -17.99
C PRO A 69 -14.52 2.15 -18.09
N ASP A 70 -15.13 2.66 -17.03
CA ASP A 70 -16.59 2.81 -16.93
C ASP A 70 -17.16 4.01 -17.72
N ALA A 71 -16.31 4.83 -18.38
CA ALA A 71 -16.75 6.07 -19.04
C ALA A 71 -17.14 5.91 -20.54
N GLN A 72 -17.08 4.69 -21.11
CA GLN A 72 -17.35 4.49 -22.54
C GLN A 72 -18.71 3.86 -22.88
N GLN A 73 -19.56 3.53 -21.90
CA GLN A 73 -20.84 2.84 -22.16
C GLN A 73 -22.08 3.75 -22.16
N SER A 74 -21.96 5.06 -21.93
CA SER A 74 -23.13 5.95 -21.82
C SER A 74 -23.48 6.75 -23.08
N LEU A 75 -22.86 6.45 -24.23
CA LEU A 75 -23.13 7.18 -25.49
C LEU A 75 -23.94 6.39 -26.54
N GLU A 76 -24.48 5.22 -26.19
CA GLU A 76 -25.27 4.38 -27.13
C GLU A 76 -26.68 4.10 -26.58
N GLU A 77 -27.38 5.13 -26.11
CA GLU A 77 -28.82 5.01 -25.91
C GLU A 77 -29.51 6.36 -26.16
N ALA A 78 -29.76 6.63 -27.44
CA ALA A 78 -30.69 7.66 -27.89
C ALA A 78 -31.63 7.03 -28.93
N PRO A 79 -32.92 6.83 -28.61
CA PRO A 79 -33.99 6.75 -29.61
C PRO A 79 -34.44 8.14 -30.08
#